data_AF-E2A4S8-F1
#
_entry.id   AF-E2A4S8-F1
#
_cell.length_a   1.000
_cell.length_b   1.000
_cell.length_c   1.000
_cell.angle_alpha   90.00
_cell.angle_beta   90.00
_cell.angle_gamma   90.00
#
_symmetry.space_group_name_H-M   'P 1'
#
loop_
_entity.id
_entity.type
_entity.pdbx_description
1 polymer ?
#
loop_
_entity_poly.entity_id
_entity_poly.type
_entity_poly.pdbx_seq_one_letter_code
_entity_poly.pdbx_strand_id
1 'polypeptide(L)'
;RFEFAKKYANMSLDFWKKVLWSDESKFELFGQKRRPRVWRKPGESFKEVNIQKTAKYGGGNIMLWGCFTWSGINNLVRKHKLF
;
A
#
# COMPACT_ATOMS: atom_id res chain seq x y z
N ARG A 1 -14.19 -4.07 -17.89
CA ARG A 1 -12.76 -4.42 -17.97
C ARG A 1 -12.36 -4.82 -19.39
N PHE A 2 -13.02 -5.81 -20.02
CA PHE A 2 -12.72 -6.24 -21.39
C PHE A 2 -12.84 -5.11 -22.44
N GLU A 3 -13.98 -4.41 -22.49
CA GLU A 3 -14.19 -3.30 -23.43
C GLU A 3 -13.17 -2.16 -23.27
N PHE A 4 -12.80 -1.84 -22.03
CA PHE A 4 -11.76 -0.84 -21.76
C PHE A 4 -10.40 -1.29 -22.31
N ALA A 5 -10.00 -2.54 -22.04
CA ALA A 5 -8.75 -3.07 -22.57
C ALA A 5 -8.76 -3.10 -24.10
N LYS A 6 -9.85 -3.56 -24.73
CA LYS A 6 -9.98 -3.58 -26.20
C LYS A 6 -9.87 -2.19 -26.81
N LYS A 7 -10.49 -1.18 -26.18
CA LYS A 7 -10.47 0.22 -26.65
C LYS A 7 -9.08 0.84 -26.61
N TYR A 8 -8.29 0.56 -25.56
CA TYR A 8 -6.98 1.22 -25.35
C TYR A 8 -5.77 0.33 -25.67
N ALA A 9 -5.95 -0.95 -26.02
CA ALA A 9 -4.87 -1.92 -26.27
C ALA A 9 -3.84 -1.45 -27.30
N ASN A 10 -4.30 -0.77 -28.37
CA ASN A 10 -3.46 -0.34 -29.48
C ASN A 10 -3.07 1.15 -29.41
N MET A 11 -3.23 1.79 -28.24
CA MET A 11 -2.80 3.18 -28.07
C MET A 11 -1.29 3.30 -28.05
N SER A 12 -0.76 4.34 -28.68
CA SER A 12 0.68 4.59 -28.73
C SER A 12 1.27 4.91 -27.36
N LEU A 13 2.58 4.72 -27.21
CA LEU A 13 3.27 5.09 -25.97
C LEU A 13 3.06 6.58 -25.63
N ASP A 14 3.02 7.46 -26.63
CA ASP A 14 2.84 8.90 -26.42
C ASP A 14 1.44 9.27 -25.91
N PHE A 15 0.43 8.43 -26.17
CA PHE A 15 -0.87 8.56 -25.50
C PHE A 15 -0.71 8.29 -24.01
N TRP A 16 -0.07 7.17 -23.63
CA TRP A 16 0.14 6.79 -22.23
C TRP A 16 1.03 7.77 -21.46
N LYS A 17 2.00 8.39 -22.12
CA LYS A 17 2.86 9.44 -21.52
C LYS A 17 2.08 10.66 -21.06
N LYS A 18 0.93 10.94 -21.68
CA LYS A 18 0.06 12.09 -21.36
C LYS A 18 -0.98 11.78 -20.29
N VAL A 19 -1.10 10.52 -19.86
CA VAL A 19 -2.07 10.12 -18.83
C VAL A 19 -1.53 10.51 -17.45
N LEU A 20 -2.35 11.22 -16.68
CA LEU A 20 -2.14 11.44 -15.25
C LEU A 20 -2.87 10.35 -14.47
N TRP A 21 -2.11 9.51 -13.78
CA TRP A 21 -2.61 8.47 -12.92
C TRP A 21 -2.79 9.02 -11.51
N SER A 22 -3.87 8.67 -10.82
CA SER A 22 -4.09 9.04 -9.43
C SER A 22 -4.73 7.89 -8.66
N ASP A 23 -4.36 7.72 -7.40
CA ASP A 23 -4.96 6.72 -6.52
C ASP A 23 -4.85 7.14 -5.04
N GLU A 24 -5.58 6.42 -4.18
CA GLU A 24 -5.52 6.56 -2.74
C GLU A 24 -5.05 5.26 -2.11
N SER A 25 -4.00 5.35 -1.29
CA SER A 25 -3.47 4.18 -0.59
C SER A 25 -3.38 4.42 0.92
N LYS A 26 -3.69 3.36 1.65
CA LYS A 26 -3.63 3.31 3.11
C LYS A 26 -2.28 2.77 3.56
N PHE A 27 -1.53 3.59 4.28
CA PHE A 27 -0.29 3.21 4.94
C PHE A 27 -0.54 2.99 6.42
N GLU A 28 -0.26 1.79 6.90
CA GLU A 28 -0.42 1.44 8.32
C GLU A 28 0.89 1.70 9.05
N LEU A 29 0.84 2.46 10.15
CA LEU A 29 2.03 2.80 10.93
C LEU A 29 2.54 1.60 11.73
N PHE A 30 1.62 0.82 12.29
CA PHE A 30 1.93 -0.39 13.08
C PHE A 30 1.23 -1.64 12.53
N GLY A 31 0.77 -1.58 11.28
CA GLY A 31 0.18 -2.71 10.59
C GLY A 31 1.24 -3.73 10.20
N GLN A 32 1.35 -4.82 10.96
CA GLN A 32 2.16 -5.96 10.58
C GLN A 32 1.53 -6.71 9.41
N LYS A 33 1.68 -6.20 8.18
CA LYS A 33 1.27 -6.94 6.97
C LYS A 33 2.06 -8.26 6.82
N ARG A 34 3.26 -8.34 7.42
CA ARG A 34 4.11 -9.53 7.42
C ARG A 34 4.34 -9.98 8.86
N ARG A 35 4.00 -11.24 9.15
CA ARG A 35 4.39 -11.89 10.39
C ARG A 35 5.92 -12.07 10.38
N PRO A 36 6.64 -11.67 11.43
CA PRO A 36 8.07 -11.94 11.52
C PRO A 36 8.30 -13.44 11.54
N ARG A 37 9.40 -13.87 10.93
CA ARG A 37 9.88 -15.24 11.10
C ARG A 37 10.65 -15.28 12.41
N VAL A 38 10.31 -16.24 13.26
CA VAL A 38 10.96 -16.48 14.55
C VAL A 38 11.52 -17.89 14.52
N TRP A 39 12.77 -18.05 14.94
CA TRP A 39 13.38 -19.36 15.16
C TRP A 39 13.15 -19.78 16.61
N ARG A 40 12.60 -20.98 16.84
CA ARG A 40 12.29 -21.48 18.19
C ARG A 40 12.40 -23.00 18.28
N LYS A 41 12.67 -23.52 19.48
CA LYS A 41 12.62 -24.97 19.75
C LYS A 41 11.17 -25.44 19.95
N PRO A 42 10.90 -26.75 19.78
CA PRO A 42 9.59 -27.33 20.13
C PRO A 42 9.20 -27.00 21.57
N GLY A 43 7.95 -26.58 21.79
CA GLY A 43 7.43 -26.22 23.13
C GLY A 43 7.67 -24.77 23.58
N GLU A 44 8.51 -24.00 22.88
CA GLU A 44 8.83 -22.61 23.28
C GLU A 44 7.94 -21.55 22.63
N SER A 45 6.78 -21.95 22.09
CA SER A 45 5.95 -21.09 21.25
C SER A 45 5.46 -19.82 21.93
N PHE A 46 5.28 -19.86 23.25
CA PHE A 46 4.72 -18.77 24.03
C PHE A 46 5.74 -18.03 24.91
N LYS A 47 7.04 -18.27 24.73
CA LYS A 47 8.05 -17.44 25.38
C LYS A 47 7.94 -16.02 24.85
N GLU A 48 8.08 -15.01 25.71
CA GLU A 48 7.96 -13.60 25.31
C GLU A 48 8.93 -13.22 24.18
N VAL A 49 10.13 -13.80 24.17
CA VAL A 49 11.11 -13.63 23.08
C VAL A 49 10.65 -14.16 21.73
N ASN A 50 9.66 -15.06 21.72
CA ASN A 50 9.13 -15.72 20.53
C ASN A 50 7.76 -15.18 20.09
N ILE A 51 7.21 -14.20 20.83
CA ILE A 51 5.92 -13.57 20.53
C ILE A 51 6.17 -12.09 20.23
N GLN A 52 5.71 -11.63 19.07
CA GLN A 52 5.59 -10.19 18.84
C GLN A 52 4.28 -9.66 19.41
N LYS A 53 4.39 -8.65 20.28
CA LYS A 53 3.25 -7.90 20.79
C LYS A 53 2.57 -7.17 19.63
N THR A 54 1.26 -7.36 19.50
CA THR A 54 0.45 -6.63 18.52
C THR A 54 -0.21 -5.43 19.19
N ALA A 55 -0.17 -4.27 18.53
CA ALA A 55 -0.96 -3.12 18.96
C ALA A 55 -2.43 -3.39 18.61
N LYS A 56 -3.32 -3.36 19.62
CA LYS A 56 -4.77 -3.34 19.36
C LYS A 56 -5.09 -2.10 18.51
N TYR A 57 -5.87 -2.27 17.44
CA TYR A 57 -6.24 -1.22 16.46
C TYR A 57 -5.13 -0.72 15.51
N GLY A 58 -4.00 -1.43 15.41
CA GLY A 58 -3.01 -1.21 14.34
C GLY A 58 -2.24 0.12 14.42
N GLY A 59 -2.31 0.81 15.57
CA GLY A 59 -1.54 2.01 15.89
C GLY A 59 -1.76 3.21 14.95
N GLY A 60 -2.89 3.22 14.24
CA GLY A 60 -3.25 4.28 13.29
C GLY A 60 -2.80 4.01 11.85
N ASN A 61 -3.42 4.75 10.93
CA ASN A 61 -3.11 4.71 9.52
C ASN A 61 -3.07 6.13 8.96
N ILE A 62 -2.32 6.28 7.86
CA ILE A 62 -2.27 7.50 7.07
C ILE A 62 -2.85 7.15 5.70
N MET A 63 -3.86 7.91 5.29
CA MET A 63 -4.39 7.87 3.93
C MET A 63 -3.63 8.89 3.09
N LEU A 64 -3.02 8.44 1.99
CA LEU A 64 -2.37 9.31 1.04
C LEU A 64 -3.14 9.25 -0.29
N TRP A 65 -3.43 10.42 -0.84
CA TRP A 65 -3.78 10.56 -2.25
C TRP A 65 -2.52 10.96 -3.00
N GLY A 66 -2.25 10.33 -4.14
CA GLY A 66 -1.12 10.69 -4.97
C GLY A 66 -1.46 10.62 -6.45
N CYS A 67 -0.73 11.37 -7.25
CA CYS A 67 -0.78 11.25 -8.70
C CYS A 67 0.63 11.20 -9.32
N PHE A 68 0.74 10.57 -10.48
CA PHE A 68 2.00 10.47 -11.23
C PHE A 68 1.72 10.39 -12.73
N THR A 69 2.71 10.80 -13.51
CA THR A 69 2.73 10.65 -14.97
C THR A 69 3.92 9.80 -15.37
N TRP A 70 4.09 9.56 -16.67
CA TRP A 70 5.28 8.90 -17.18
C TRP A 70 6.59 9.59 -16.80
N SER A 71 6.59 10.92 -16.67
CA SER A 71 7.79 11.70 -16.34
C SER A 71 8.15 11.68 -14.86
N GLY A 72 7.28 11.16 -13.99
CA GLY A 72 7.57 11.02 -12.57
C GLY A 72 6.37 11.23 -11.66
N ILE A 73 6.69 11.29 -10.37
CA ILE A 73 5.72 11.50 -9.29
C ILE A 73 5.32 12.97 -9.27
N ASN A 74 4.02 13.20 -9.12
CA ASN A 74 3.45 14.54 -8.94
C ASN A 74 2.99 14.66 -7.47
N ASN A 75 1.95 15.44 -7.18
CA ASN A 75 1.51 15.72 -5.81
C ASN A 75 1.19 14.46 -5.01
N LEU A 76 1.69 14.44 -3.77
CA LEU A 76 1.34 13.46 -2.74
C LEU A 76 0.76 14.22 -1.55
N VAL A 77 -0.52 13.97 -1.27
CA VAL A 77 -1.29 14.71 -0.26
C VAL A 77 -1.75 13.75 0.81
N ARG A 78 -1.44 14.08 2.07
CA ARG A 78 -2.01 13.40 3.21
C ARG A 78 -3.47 13.80 3.36
N LYS A 79 -4.37 12.83 3.27
CA LYS A 79 -5.76 13.04 3.65
C LYS A 79 -5.86 13.06 5.17
N HIS A 80 -6.36 14.16 5.71
CA HIS A 80 -6.87 14.17 7.07
C HIS A 80 -8.10 13.27 7.10
N LYS A 81 -8.15 12.33 8.05
CA LYS A 81 -9.35 11.53 8.29
C LYS A 81 -10.52 12.47 8.54
N LEU A 82 -11.47 12.51 7.62
CA LEU A 82 -12.83 12.91 7.93
C LEU A 82 -13.43 11.71 8.68
N PHE A 83 -13.41 11.80 10.01
CA PHE A 83 -14.02 10.90 11.00
C PHE A 83 -13.24 9.60 11.32
#